data_AF-A0A955DGK7-F1
#
_entry.id   AF-A0A955DGK7-F1
#
_cell.length_a   1.000
_cell.length_b   1.000
_cell.length_c   1.000
_cell.angle_alpha   90.00
_cell.angle_beta   90.00
_cell.angle_gamma   90.00
#
_symmetry.space_group_name_H-M   'P 1'
#
loop_
_entity.id
_entity.type
_entity.pdbx_description
1 polymer ?
#
loop_
_entity_poly.entity_id
_entity_poly.type
_entity_poly.pdbx_seq_one_letter_code
_entity_poly.pdbx_strand_id
1 'polypeptide(L)'
;MTQILVVGPHPDDQELGMGGTIARLAAQGHDVLLLDMTNGEPTPHGDPVTRAAEAARAAEILGVRRVGIDLPNRFVEHSIAARHKVAGVIREHRAEIVFTPYFQDAHPDHIAVTKIVEDARFDAKLTKIDLPGDPIYPRWLFYYYCTHLRWVADPRFVMDITGFEARKHDAIVAYHTQFVLPEKNRRVVEWVDAANTYFGSRIGTAAGEPFFTKEPLGLTGFDGLVTS
;
A
#
# COMPACT_ATOMS: atom_id res chain seq x y z
N MET A 1 -19.43 1.95 4.36
CA MET A 1 -18.34 2.45 3.51
C MET A 1 -17.26 2.96 4.44
N THR A 2 -16.02 2.49 4.27
CA THR A 2 -14.88 2.84 5.15
C THR A 2 -13.90 3.65 4.32
N GLN A 3 -13.33 4.70 4.90
CA GLN A 3 -12.29 5.49 4.25
C GLN A 3 -10.93 4.85 4.51
N ILE A 4 -10.26 4.37 3.46
CA ILE A 4 -9.01 3.61 3.53
C ILE A 4 -7.93 4.37 2.78
N LEU A 5 -6.79 4.60 3.43
CA LEU A 5 -5.61 5.20 2.82
C LEU A 5 -4.53 4.13 2.66
N VAL A 6 -3.96 3.98 1.47
CA VAL A 6 -2.83 3.08 1.21
C VAL A 6 -1.65 3.90 0.74
N VAL A 7 -0.62 3.99 1.57
CA VAL A 7 0.55 4.82 1.33
C VAL A 7 1.66 3.99 0.70
N GLY A 8 2.19 4.44 -0.44
CA GLY A 8 3.32 3.85 -1.13
C GLY A 8 4.50 4.82 -1.22
N PRO A 9 5.74 4.38 -0.98
CA PRO A 9 6.93 5.17 -1.25
C PRO A 9 7.04 5.58 -2.71
N HIS A 10 6.84 4.63 -3.61
CA HIS A 10 6.85 4.83 -5.05
C HIS A 10 5.57 4.27 -5.68
N PRO A 11 5.11 4.85 -6.80
CA PRO A 11 4.02 4.28 -7.58
C PRO A 11 4.42 2.90 -8.13
N ASP A 12 3.87 1.82 -7.54
CA ASP A 12 4.02 0.38 -7.83
C ASP A 12 4.07 -0.45 -6.53
N ASP A 13 4.52 0.15 -5.43
CA ASP A 13 4.70 -0.53 -4.13
C ASP A 13 3.37 -1.04 -3.54
N GLN A 14 2.29 -0.24 -3.65
CA GLN A 14 0.98 -0.62 -3.15
C GLN A 14 0.40 -1.80 -3.96
N GLU A 15 0.59 -1.78 -5.28
CA GLU A 15 0.12 -2.80 -6.20
C GLU A 15 0.84 -4.13 -5.99
N LEU A 16 2.17 -4.10 -5.85
CA LEU A 16 2.99 -5.26 -5.50
C LEU A 16 2.56 -5.87 -4.16
N GLY A 17 2.45 -5.02 -3.13
CA GLY A 17 2.25 -5.48 -1.77
C GLY A 17 0.83 -5.89 -1.43
N MET A 18 -0.17 -5.21 -1.98
CA MET A 18 -1.58 -5.42 -1.62
C MET A 18 -2.61 -5.12 -2.73
N GLY A 19 -2.22 -5.19 -4.01
CA GLY A 19 -3.13 -4.88 -5.13
C GLY A 19 -4.40 -5.73 -5.16
N GLY A 20 -4.36 -6.98 -4.71
CA GLY A 20 -5.55 -7.85 -4.65
C GLY A 20 -6.53 -7.36 -3.58
N THR A 21 -6.01 -7.00 -2.42
CA THR A 21 -6.78 -6.43 -1.31
C THR A 21 -7.34 -5.07 -1.67
N ILE A 22 -6.58 -4.21 -2.36
CA ILE A 22 -7.08 -2.92 -2.86
C ILE A 22 -8.30 -3.14 -3.77
N ALA A 23 -8.17 -4.01 -4.78
CA ALA A 23 -9.25 -4.29 -5.71
C ALA A 23 -10.48 -4.90 -5.01
N ARG A 24 -10.26 -5.79 -4.03
CA ARG A 24 -11.33 -6.39 -3.22
C ARG A 24 -12.05 -5.34 -2.38
N LEU A 25 -11.33 -4.49 -1.67
CA LEU A 25 -11.92 -3.44 -0.83
C LEU A 25 -12.71 -2.43 -1.66
N ALA A 26 -12.20 -2.06 -2.84
CA ALA A 26 -12.93 -1.22 -3.79
C ALA A 26 -14.22 -1.89 -4.27
N ALA A 27 -14.18 -3.19 -4.61
CA ALA A 27 -15.37 -3.94 -5.02
C ALA A 27 -16.41 -4.12 -3.90
N GLN A 28 -15.97 -4.08 -2.64
CA GLN A 28 -16.85 -4.06 -1.46
C GLN A 28 -17.46 -2.67 -1.17
N GLY A 29 -17.13 -1.65 -1.97
CA GLY A 29 -17.67 -0.30 -1.83
C GLY A 29 -16.99 0.55 -0.75
N HIS A 30 -15.75 0.22 -0.36
CA HIS A 30 -14.93 1.10 0.46
C HIS A 30 -14.27 2.21 -0.38
N ASP A 31 -14.01 3.38 0.21
CA ASP A 31 -13.29 4.47 -0.46
C ASP A 31 -11.79 4.29 -0.24
N VAL A 32 -11.13 3.65 -1.20
CA VAL A 32 -9.69 3.42 -1.14
C VAL A 32 -8.98 4.53 -1.91
N LEU A 33 -8.08 5.24 -1.20
CA LEU A 33 -7.21 6.27 -1.76
C LEU A 33 -5.77 5.78 -1.71
N LEU A 34 -5.09 5.76 -2.85
CA LEU A 34 -3.65 5.56 -2.90
C LEU A 34 -2.93 6.91 -2.70
N LEU A 35 -1.93 6.92 -1.81
CA LEU A 35 -1.06 8.07 -1.59
C LEU A 35 0.37 7.70 -1.97
N ASP A 36 0.90 8.33 -3.00
CA ASP A 36 2.30 8.20 -3.36
C ASP A 36 3.12 9.27 -2.66
N MET A 37 4.19 8.84 -2.00
CA MET A 37 5.10 9.73 -1.31
C MET A 37 6.03 10.43 -2.31
N THR A 38 6.42 9.73 -3.37
CA THR A 38 7.29 10.22 -4.45
C THR A 38 6.67 9.90 -5.81
N ASN A 39 7.24 10.39 -6.91
CA ASN A 39 6.86 9.96 -8.26
C ASN A 39 7.63 8.71 -8.75
N GLY A 40 8.56 8.20 -7.93
CA GLY A 40 9.44 7.07 -8.25
C GLY A 40 10.55 7.33 -9.26
N GLU A 41 10.69 8.54 -9.80
CA GLU A 41 11.76 8.91 -10.74
C GLU A 41 12.99 9.48 -10.03
N PRO A 42 14.21 9.23 -10.50
CA PRO A 42 14.54 8.61 -11.79
C PRO A 42 14.51 7.08 -11.79
N THR A 43 14.11 6.48 -12.91
CA THR A 43 14.25 5.03 -13.18
C THR A 43 15.01 4.75 -14.49
N PRO A 44 15.52 3.52 -14.72
CA PRO A 44 16.31 3.23 -15.93
C PRO A 44 15.55 3.28 -17.26
N HIS A 45 14.23 3.05 -17.24
CA HIS A 45 13.40 2.89 -18.44
C HIS A 45 12.16 3.80 -18.46
N GLY A 46 11.99 4.65 -17.44
CA GLY A 46 10.87 5.57 -17.31
C GLY A 46 11.29 7.04 -17.32
N ASP A 47 10.29 7.89 -17.26
CA ASP A 47 10.39 9.33 -17.03
C ASP A 47 9.15 9.77 -16.23
N PRO A 48 9.11 11.00 -15.68
CA PRO A 48 8.00 11.43 -14.85
C PRO A 48 6.62 11.38 -15.51
N VAL A 49 6.54 11.64 -16.82
CA VAL A 49 5.28 11.62 -17.58
C VAL A 49 4.82 10.19 -17.78
N THR A 50 5.73 9.32 -18.21
CA THR A 50 5.45 7.90 -18.43
C THR A 50 5.04 7.21 -17.12
N ARG A 51 5.81 7.41 -16.03
CA ARG A 51 5.49 6.85 -14.71
C ARG A 51 4.13 7.32 -14.20
N ALA A 52 3.79 8.61 -14.38
CA ALA A 52 2.49 9.12 -13.98
C ALA A 52 1.33 8.47 -14.76
N ALA A 53 1.52 8.23 -16.07
CA ALA A 53 0.52 7.56 -16.90
C ALA A 53 0.33 6.08 -16.53
N GLU A 54 1.42 5.35 -16.29
CA GLU A 54 1.39 3.96 -15.82
C GLU A 54 0.67 3.84 -14.48
N ALA A 55 0.98 4.75 -13.55
CA ALA A 55 0.40 4.75 -12.23
C ALA A 55 -1.09 5.13 -12.23
N ALA A 56 -1.50 6.08 -13.08
CA ALA A 56 -2.90 6.38 -13.34
C ALA A 56 -3.66 5.17 -13.91
N ARG A 57 -3.03 4.43 -14.83
CA ARG A 57 -3.60 3.21 -15.40
C ARG A 57 -3.75 2.09 -14.36
N ALA A 58 -2.77 1.91 -13.48
CA ALA A 58 -2.85 0.95 -12.38
C ALA A 58 -4.02 1.27 -11.43
N ALA A 59 -4.20 2.55 -11.06
CA ALA A 59 -5.33 2.98 -10.24
C ALA A 59 -6.69 2.74 -10.92
N GLU A 60 -6.79 2.95 -12.24
CA GLU A 60 -8.00 2.64 -13.02
C GLU A 60 -8.34 1.14 -12.98
N ILE A 61 -7.34 0.27 -13.19
CA ILE A 61 -7.49 -1.19 -13.14
C ILE A 61 -7.99 -1.65 -11.76
N LEU A 62 -7.46 -1.06 -10.70
CA LEU A 62 -7.86 -1.35 -9.32
C LEU A 62 -9.19 -0.71 -8.92
N GLY A 63 -9.69 0.26 -9.70
CA GLY A 63 -10.95 0.96 -9.44
C GLY A 63 -10.86 1.99 -8.31
N VAL A 64 -9.70 2.65 -8.16
CA VAL A 64 -9.41 3.57 -7.04
C VAL A 64 -8.85 4.91 -7.52
N ARG A 65 -8.78 5.88 -6.61
CA ARG A 65 -8.14 7.18 -6.85
C ARG A 65 -6.73 7.18 -6.27
N ARG A 66 -5.87 8.04 -6.83
CA ARG A 66 -4.49 8.25 -6.35
C ARG A 66 -4.15 9.73 -6.23
N VAL A 67 -3.33 10.08 -5.26
CA VAL A 67 -2.77 11.43 -5.04
C VAL A 67 -1.29 11.34 -4.68
N GLY A 68 -0.54 12.40 -4.90
CA GLY A 68 0.89 12.48 -4.56
C GLY A 68 1.21 13.66 -3.64
N ILE A 69 2.32 13.57 -2.88
CA ILE A 69 2.82 14.67 -2.02
C ILE A 69 4.22 15.18 -2.39
N ASP A 70 4.74 14.70 -3.52
CA ASP A 70 5.95 15.18 -4.20
C ASP A 70 7.21 15.23 -3.32
N LEU A 71 7.49 14.18 -2.54
CA LEU A 71 8.79 14.00 -1.92
C LEU A 71 9.82 13.54 -2.97
N PRO A 72 11.10 13.92 -2.82
CA PRO A 72 12.15 13.50 -3.73
C PRO A 72 12.48 12.02 -3.53
N ASN A 73 12.25 11.21 -4.57
CA ASN A 73 12.64 9.80 -4.64
C ASN A 73 14.14 9.61 -4.37
N ARG A 74 14.50 8.54 -3.65
CA ARG A 74 15.85 8.21 -3.13
C ARG A 74 16.38 9.13 -2.04
N PHE A 75 15.62 10.16 -1.67
CA PHE A 75 15.98 11.15 -0.66
C PHE A 75 14.85 11.34 0.35
N VAL A 76 13.98 10.32 0.50
CA VAL A 76 12.89 10.43 1.45
C VAL A 76 13.46 10.39 2.86
N GLU A 77 13.31 11.52 3.56
CA GLU A 77 13.70 11.66 4.94
C GLU A 77 12.48 11.90 5.82
N HIS A 78 12.52 11.32 7.02
CA HIS A 78 11.54 11.61 8.03
C HIS A 78 11.69 13.06 8.53
N SER A 79 10.73 13.92 8.17
CA SER A 79 10.68 15.31 8.61
C SER A 79 9.28 15.70 9.11
N ILE A 80 9.21 16.76 9.91
CA ILE A 80 7.93 17.35 10.35
C ILE A 80 7.07 17.75 9.14
N ALA A 81 7.69 18.34 8.11
CA ALA A 81 6.99 18.74 6.89
C ALA A 81 6.36 17.53 6.17
N ALA A 82 7.09 16.43 6.00
CA ALA A 82 6.57 15.22 5.38
C ALA A 82 5.43 14.60 6.22
N ARG A 83 5.60 14.51 7.55
CA ARG A 83 4.55 14.07 8.47
C ARG A 83 3.27 14.88 8.35
N HIS A 84 3.40 16.21 8.33
CA HIS A 84 2.26 17.12 8.24
C HIS A 84 1.53 17.01 6.90
N LYS A 85 2.25 16.82 5.78
CA LYS A 85 1.64 16.53 4.48
C LYS A 85 0.78 15.26 4.55
N VAL A 86 1.33 14.16 5.08
CA VAL A 86 0.58 12.89 5.22
C VAL A 86 -0.59 13.03 6.20
N ALA A 87 -0.40 13.73 7.32
CA ALA A 87 -1.45 13.99 8.29
C ALA A 87 -2.60 14.82 7.69
N GLY A 88 -2.28 15.77 6.81
CA GLY A 88 -3.28 16.52 6.03
C GLY A 88 -4.11 15.61 5.13
N VAL A 89 -3.47 14.72 4.36
CA VAL A 89 -4.19 13.74 3.52
C VAL A 89 -5.07 12.81 4.37
N ILE A 90 -4.57 12.35 5.52
CA ILE A 90 -5.37 11.53 6.46
C ILE A 90 -6.64 12.27 6.89
N ARG A 91 -6.54 13.58 7.19
CA ARG A 91 -7.69 14.41 7.62
C ARG A 91 -8.66 14.68 6.48
N GLU A 92 -8.18 15.10 5.32
CA GLU A 92 -9.02 15.41 4.16
C GLU A 92 -9.78 14.17 3.66
N HIS A 93 -9.11 13.01 3.59
CA HIS A 93 -9.74 11.74 3.21
C HIS A 93 -10.59 11.13 4.33
N ARG A 94 -10.47 11.65 5.56
CA ARG A 94 -11.08 11.08 6.78
C ARG A 94 -10.70 9.62 6.99
N ALA A 95 -9.44 9.28 6.72
CA ALA A 95 -8.95 7.90 6.73
C ALA A 95 -9.14 7.21 8.09
N GLU A 96 -9.90 6.13 8.11
CA GLU A 96 -10.17 5.32 9.30
C GLU A 96 -9.18 4.17 9.45
N ILE A 97 -8.66 3.69 8.33
CA ILE A 97 -7.64 2.64 8.22
C ILE A 97 -6.52 3.16 7.31
N VAL A 98 -5.27 2.98 7.75
CA VAL A 98 -4.09 3.33 6.97
C VAL A 98 -3.24 2.07 6.74
N PHE A 99 -2.77 1.89 5.51
CA PHE A 99 -1.78 0.89 5.12
C PHE A 99 -0.48 1.58 4.71
N THR A 100 0.67 0.99 5.05
CA THR A 100 2.02 1.47 4.71
C THR A 100 2.96 0.27 4.49
N PRO A 101 4.15 0.40 3.88
CA PRO A 101 5.06 -0.74 3.70
C PRO A 101 5.48 -1.37 5.03
N TYR A 102 5.84 -2.65 4.99
CA TYR A 102 6.43 -3.34 6.13
C TYR A 102 7.65 -2.58 6.69
N PHE A 103 7.70 -2.42 8.01
CA PHE A 103 8.66 -1.54 8.69
C PHE A 103 10.11 -2.05 8.69
N GLN A 104 10.36 -3.28 8.20
CA GLN A 104 11.72 -3.78 7.95
C GLN A 104 11.92 -4.01 6.45
N ASP A 105 12.89 -3.31 5.89
CA ASP A 105 13.23 -3.39 4.48
C ASP A 105 14.72 -3.11 4.29
N ALA A 106 15.27 -3.46 3.13
CA ALA A 106 16.57 -2.94 2.69
C ALA A 106 16.43 -1.58 1.98
N HIS A 107 15.22 -1.22 1.51
CA HIS A 107 15.00 0.07 0.84
C HIS A 107 14.82 1.22 1.85
N PRO A 108 15.70 2.24 1.86
CA PRO A 108 15.65 3.32 2.85
C PRO A 108 14.37 4.16 2.75
N ASP A 109 13.89 4.46 1.54
CA ASP A 109 12.63 5.21 1.38
C ASP A 109 11.43 4.46 1.98
N HIS A 110 11.38 3.13 1.89
CA HIS A 110 10.30 2.34 2.51
C HIS A 110 10.31 2.53 4.04
N ILE A 111 11.49 2.44 4.66
CA ILE A 111 11.66 2.66 6.11
C ILE A 111 11.26 4.09 6.48
N ALA A 112 11.74 5.08 5.74
CA ALA A 112 11.45 6.49 6.00
C ALA A 112 9.96 6.80 5.88
N VAL A 113 9.31 6.34 4.80
CA VAL A 113 7.87 6.48 4.57
C VAL A 113 7.06 5.82 5.67
N THR A 114 7.37 4.58 6.03
CA THR A 114 6.66 3.90 7.11
C THR A 114 6.77 4.65 8.42
N LYS A 115 7.96 5.20 8.73
CA LYS A 115 8.12 6.05 9.92
C LYS A 115 7.34 7.37 9.82
N ILE A 116 7.28 8.01 8.65
CA ILE A 116 6.49 9.22 8.41
C ILE A 116 5.00 8.92 8.65
N VAL A 117 4.47 7.82 8.10
CA VAL A 117 3.06 7.45 8.22
C VAL A 117 2.68 7.12 9.66
N GLU A 118 3.51 6.38 10.38
CA GLU A 118 3.31 6.06 11.80
C GLU A 118 3.14 7.33 12.65
N ASP A 119 4.01 8.31 12.44
CA ASP A 119 3.98 9.55 13.18
C ASP A 119 2.85 10.48 12.70
N ALA A 120 2.59 10.52 11.39
CA ALA A 120 1.49 11.29 10.80
C ALA A 120 0.11 10.82 11.29
N ARG A 121 -0.08 9.52 11.55
CA ARG A 121 -1.30 8.99 12.20
C ARG A 121 -1.56 9.69 13.53
N PHE A 122 -0.51 9.97 14.31
CA PHE A 122 -0.65 10.68 15.58
C PHE A 122 -0.86 12.18 15.38
N ASP A 123 -0.17 12.81 14.44
CA ASP A 123 -0.34 14.25 14.16
C ASP A 123 -1.74 14.59 13.61
N ALA A 124 -2.34 13.64 12.88
CA ALA A 124 -3.68 13.79 12.32
C ALA A 124 -4.75 14.10 13.38
N LYS A 125 -4.59 13.73 14.66
CA LYS A 125 -5.57 14.04 15.73
C LYS A 125 -5.29 15.33 16.50
N LEU A 126 -4.15 16.00 16.27
CA LEU A 126 -3.78 17.18 17.04
C LEU A 126 -4.69 18.37 16.69
N THR A 127 -5.27 19.04 17.68
CA THR A 127 -6.25 20.11 17.44
C THR A 127 -5.65 21.53 17.39
N LYS A 128 -4.37 21.69 17.76
CA LYS A 128 -3.65 22.98 17.81
C LYS A 128 -2.54 23.08 16.76
N ILE A 129 -2.78 22.50 15.60
CA ILE A 129 -1.89 22.52 14.45
C ILE A 129 -2.70 22.87 13.20
N ASP A 130 -2.14 23.75 12.37
CA ASP A 130 -2.74 24.14 11.10
C ASP A 130 -2.42 23.09 10.04
N LEU A 131 -3.36 22.18 9.81
CA LEU A 131 -3.34 21.14 8.77
C LEU A 131 -4.71 21.14 8.09
N PRO A 132 -4.79 20.80 6.79
CA PRO A 132 -6.07 20.73 6.10
C PRO A 132 -6.97 19.63 6.68
N GLY A 133 -8.29 19.84 6.58
CA GLY A 133 -9.31 18.91 7.06
C GLY A 133 -9.47 18.83 8.58
N ASP A 134 -10.51 18.12 9.03
CA ASP A 134 -10.82 17.96 10.44
C ASP A 134 -9.93 16.91 11.11
N PRO A 135 -9.49 17.11 12.38
CA PRO A 135 -8.71 16.14 13.11
C PRO A 135 -9.36 14.74 13.16
N ILE A 136 -8.54 13.72 13.05
CA ILE A 136 -8.94 12.31 13.13
C ILE A 136 -7.77 11.46 13.64
N TYR A 137 -8.08 10.40 14.38
CA TYR A 137 -7.11 9.35 14.68
C TYR A 137 -7.53 8.08 13.93
N PRO A 138 -6.83 7.67 12.86
CA PRO A 138 -7.11 6.41 12.19
C PRO A 138 -7.12 5.26 13.19
N ARG A 139 -8.22 4.50 13.20
CA ARG A 139 -8.44 3.40 14.15
C ARG A 139 -7.39 2.32 13.97
N TRP A 140 -7.02 2.02 12.73
CA TRP A 140 -6.08 0.95 12.41
C TRP A 140 -4.93 1.43 11.53
N LEU A 141 -3.75 0.89 11.83
CA LEU A 141 -2.56 0.96 10.98
C LEU A 141 -2.10 -0.47 10.69
N PHE A 142 -2.02 -0.80 9.41
CA PHE A 142 -1.56 -2.09 8.92
C PHE A 142 -0.33 -1.91 8.02
N TYR A 143 0.47 -2.95 7.95
CA TYR A 143 1.62 -2.99 7.05
C TYR A 143 1.41 -4.04 5.97
N TYR A 144 1.59 -3.66 4.72
CA TYR A 144 1.56 -4.60 3.59
C TYR A 144 2.96 -5.11 3.25
N TYR A 145 3.02 -6.26 2.59
CA TYR A 145 4.28 -6.95 2.31
C TYR A 145 4.84 -6.58 0.92
N CYS A 146 5.62 -5.51 0.88
CA CYS A 146 6.51 -5.17 -0.24
C CYS A 146 7.90 -4.88 0.36
N THR A 147 8.79 -5.87 0.33
CA THR A 147 10.10 -5.77 0.99
C THR A 147 11.20 -6.41 0.15
N HIS A 148 12.40 -5.85 0.24
CA HIS A 148 13.60 -6.32 -0.47
C HIS A 148 14.38 -7.37 0.33
N LEU A 149 13.83 -7.85 1.45
CA LEU A 149 14.43 -8.85 2.31
C LEU A 149 14.03 -10.27 1.88
N ARG A 150 14.97 -11.22 1.96
CA ARG A 150 14.78 -12.64 1.60
C ARG A 150 14.38 -13.50 2.79
N TRP A 151 13.47 -12.99 3.60
CA TRP A 151 12.99 -13.65 4.81
C TRP A 151 11.65 -14.35 4.58
N VAL A 152 11.35 -15.34 5.42
CA VAL A 152 10.03 -15.99 5.44
C VAL A 152 9.09 -15.12 6.28
N ALA A 153 8.04 -14.59 5.66
CA ALA A 153 7.08 -13.74 6.35
C ALA A 153 6.29 -14.51 7.43
N ASP A 154 6.08 -13.85 8.57
CA ASP A 154 5.18 -14.28 9.66
C ASP A 154 4.04 -13.24 9.83
N PRO A 155 3.02 -13.26 8.95
CA PRO A 155 1.96 -12.26 8.98
C PRO A 155 1.07 -12.37 10.21
N ARG A 156 0.48 -11.24 10.61
CA ARG A 156 -0.55 -11.21 11.68
C ARG A 156 -1.92 -11.66 11.19
N PHE A 157 -2.19 -11.47 9.91
CA PHE A 157 -3.35 -12.02 9.22
C PHE A 157 -3.08 -12.08 7.72
N VAL A 158 -3.88 -12.87 7.02
CA VAL A 158 -3.88 -12.94 5.56
C VAL A 158 -5.27 -12.52 5.08
N MET A 159 -5.34 -11.65 4.08
CA MET A 159 -6.57 -11.30 3.39
C MET A 159 -6.79 -12.26 2.24
N ASP A 160 -7.97 -12.89 2.16
CA ASP A 160 -8.38 -13.62 0.96
C ASP A 160 -8.58 -12.65 -0.21
N ILE A 161 -7.89 -12.91 -1.32
CA ILE A 161 -7.99 -12.14 -2.56
C ILE A 161 -8.47 -13.00 -3.75
N THR A 162 -9.06 -14.16 -3.47
CA THR A 162 -9.60 -15.06 -4.50
C THR A 162 -10.56 -14.30 -5.41
N GLY A 163 -10.33 -14.38 -6.72
CA GLY A 163 -11.08 -13.67 -7.75
C GLY A 163 -10.58 -12.25 -8.08
N PHE A 164 -9.52 -11.77 -7.40
CA PHE A 164 -8.92 -10.45 -7.62
C PHE A 164 -7.46 -10.51 -8.09
N GLU A 165 -6.90 -11.72 -8.27
CA GLU A 165 -5.52 -11.97 -8.67
C GLU A 165 -5.19 -11.33 -10.02
N ALA A 166 -6.10 -11.48 -11.00
CA ALA A 166 -5.92 -10.90 -12.33
C ALA A 166 -5.84 -9.37 -12.29
N ARG A 167 -6.68 -8.71 -11.47
CA ARG A 167 -6.62 -7.25 -11.34
C ARG A 167 -5.32 -6.78 -10.69
N LYS A 168 -4.83 -7.51 -9.69
CA LYS A 168 -3.52 -7.24 -9.09
C LYS A 168 -2.41 -7.37 -10.14
N HIS A 169 -2.38 -8.49 -10.85
CA HIS A 169 -1.40 -8.75 -11.89
C HIS A 169 -1.42 -7.64 -12.95
N ASP A 170 -2.61 -7.32 -13.48
CA ASP A 170 -2.80 -6.29 -14.51
C ASP A 170 -2.36 -4.89 -14.04
N ALA A 171 -2.61 -4.55 -12.78
CA ALA A 171 -2.16 -3.29 -12.18
C ALA A 171 -0.63 -3.23 -12.05
N ILE A 172 0.03 -4.35 -11.72
CA ILE A 172 1.50 -4.42 -11.66
C ILE A 172 2.09 -4.27 -13.07
N VAL A 173 1.61 -5.03 -14.06
CA VAL A 173 2.16 -4.98 -15.43
C VAL A 173 1.82 -3.69 -16.18
N ALA A 174 0.88 -2.88 -15.67
CA ALA A 174 0.63 -1.52 -16.17
C ALA A 174 1.87 -0.62 -16.03
N TYR A 175 2.74 -0.88 -15.04
CA TYR A 175 4.07 -0.29 -14.95
C TYR A 175 5.04 -0.97 -15.92
N HIS A 176 4.78 -0.79 -17.21
CA HIS A 176 5.52 -1.41 -18.30
C HIS A 176 7.02 -1.10 -18.24
N THR A 177 7.39 0.13 -17.87
CA THR A 177 8.78 0.55 -17.67
C THR A 177 9.48 -0.14 -16.50
N GLN A 178 8.73 -0.73 -15.57
CA GLN A 178 9.27 -1.36 -14.37
C GLN A 178 9.26 -2.87 -14.41
N PHE A 179 8.18 -3.50 -14.88
CA PHE A 179 7.99 -4.95 -14.77
C PHE A 179 7.88 -5.67 -16.11
N VAL A 180 7.80 -4.95 -17.23
CA VAL A 180 7.68 -5.56 -18.56
C VAL A 180 8.94 -5.34 -19.41
N LEU A 181 9.41 -4.10 -19.54
CA LEU A 181 10.66 -3.79 -20.25
C LEU A 181 11.89 -4.41 -19.58
N PRO A 182 12.10 -4.23 -18.25
CA PRO A 182 13.34 -4.69 -17.62
C PRO A 182 13.27 -6.20 -17.39
N GLU A 183 14.09 -6.95 -18.13
CA GLU A 183 14.10 -8.43 -18.07
C GLU A 183 14.28 -8.96 -16.64
N LYS A 184 15.12 -8.30 -15.84
CA LYS A 184 15.37 -8.67 -14.44
C LYS A 184 14.14 -8.57 -13.55
N ASN A 185 13.22 -7.67 -13.88
CA ASN A 185 12.05 -7.36 -13.04
C ASN A 185 10.82 -8.18 -13.44
N ARG A 186 10.79 -8.80 -14.62
CA ARG A 186 9.67 -9.67 -15.04
C ARG A 186 9.37 -10.78 -14.04
N ARG A 187 10.42 -11.34 -13.45
CA ARG A 187 10.30 -12.41 -12.44
C ARG A 187 9.68 -11.94 -11.12
N VAL A 188 9.69 -10.63 -10.84
CA VAL A 188 9.02 -10.09 -9.65
C VAL A 188 7.52 -10.36 -9.73
N VAL A 189 6.91 -10.22 -10.91
CA VAL A 189 5.48 -10.51 -11.13
C VAL A 189 5.18 -11.98 -10.84
N GLU A 190 5.99 -12.90 -11.39
CA GLU A 190 5.87 -14.34 -11.13
C GLU A 190 6.00 -14.67 -9.62
N TRP A 191 6.90 -14.01 -8.91
CA TRP A 191 7.08 -14.20 -7.47
C TRP A 191 5.91 -13.66 -6.66
N VAL A 192 5.32 -12.55 -7.08
CA VAL A 192 4.11 -12.01 -6.46
C VAL A 192 2.94 -12.98 -6.63
N ASP A 193 2.75 -13.54 -7.82
CA ASP A 193 1.69 -14.53 -8.07
C ASP A 193 1.89 -15.81 -7.25
N ALA A 194 3.14 -16.29 -7.18
CA ALA A 194 3.50 -17.42 -6.34
C ALA A 194 3.27 -17.12 -4.85
N ALA A 195 3.59 -15.91 -4.38
CA ALA A 195 3.34 -15.48 -3.01
C ALA A 195 1.85 -15.43 -2.70
N ASN A 196 1.02 -14.88 -3.60
CA ASN A 196 -0.43 -14.85 -3.43
C ASN A 196 -0.99 -16.27 -3.23
N THR A 197 -0.54 -17.22 -4.06
CA THR A 197 -0.92 -18.63 -3.95
C THR A 197 -0.45 -19.25 -2.63
N TYR A 198 0.80 -18.97 -2.24
CA TYR A 198 1.38 -19.47 -0.99
C TYR A 198 0.56 -19.02 0.22
N PHE A 199 0.29 -17.72 0.37
CA PHE A 199 -0.47 -17.21 1.51
C PHE A 199 -1.94 -17.62 1.47
N GLY A 200 -2.57 -17.70 0.29
CA GLY A 200 -3.92 -18.25 0.13
C GLY A 200 -4.01 -19.67 0.69
N SER A 201 -3.03 -20.52 0.38
CA SER A 201 -2.97 -21.89 0.91
C SER A 201 -2.86 -21.97 2.44
N ARG A 202 -2.36 -20.92 3.13
CA ARG A 202 -2.28 -20.88 4.60
C ARG A 202 -3.64 -20.65 5.26
N ILE A 203 -4.61 -20.13 4.53
CA ILE A 203 -5.98 -19.87 5.01
C ILE A 203 -7.05 -20.64 4.24
N GLY A 204 -6.64 -21.63 3.43
CA GLY A 204 -7.57 -22.50 2.68
C GLY A 204 -8.26 -21.84 1.48
N THR A 205 -7.62 -20.84 0.85
CA THR A 205 -8.14 -20.13 -0.34
C THR A 205 -7.19 -20.24 -1.54
N ALA A 206 -7.66 -19.84 -2.72
CA ALA A 206 -6.84 -19.86 -3.93
C ALA A 206 -5.70 -18.83 -3.88
N ALA A 207 -5.96 -17.67 -3.30
CA ALA A 207 -4.98 -16.59 -3.19
C ALA A 207 -5.21 -15.73 -1.95
N GLY A 208 -4.11 -15.27 -1.34
CA GLY A 208 -4.15 -14.39 -0.18
C GLY A 208 -2.97 -13.43 -0.09
N GLU A 209 -3.14 -12.31 0.59
CA GLU A 209 -2.09 -11.31 0.82
C GLU A 209 -1.78 -11.18 2.33
N PRO A 210 -0.49 -11.21 2.71
CA PRO A 210 -0.07 -11.11 4.10
C PRO A 210 -0.07 -9.68 4.62
N PHE A 211 -0.53 -9.48 5.85
CA PHE A 211 -0.52 -8.19 6.53
C PHE A 211 0.04 -8.30 7.95
N PHE A 212 0.56 -7.18 8.43
CA PHE A 212 1.15 -7.07 9.76
C PHE A 212 0.54 -5.91 10.53
N THR A 213 0.66 -5.96 11.85
CA THR A 213 0.32 -4.85 12.75
C THR A 213 1.11 -4.98 14.05
N LYS A 214 1.34 -3.83 14.71
CA LYS A 214 1.94 -3.76 16.05
C LYS A 214 0.88 -3.88 17.16
N GLU A 215 -0.40 -3.81 16.81
CA GLU A 215 -1.52 -3.82 17.74
C GLU A 215 -2.24 -5.17 17.67
N PRO A 216 -2.79 -5.69 18.79
CA PRO A 216 -3.56 -6.93 18.77
C PRO A 216 -4.86 -6.75 17.96
N LEU A 217 -5.24 -7.79 17.23
CA LEU A 217 -6.56 -7.87 16.58
C LEU A 217 -7.56 -8.52 17.53
N GLY A 218 -8.64 -7.80 17.84
CA GLY A 218 -9.75 -8.32 18.64
C GLY A 218 -10.82 -8.97 17.77
N LEU A 219 -11.37 -10.09 18.23
CA LEU A 219 -12.50 -10.78 17.59
C LEU A 219 -13.69 -10.79 18.57
N THR A 220 -14.89 -10.44 18.09
CA THR A 220 -16.14 -10.60 18.85
C THR A 220 -16.84 -11.93 18.56
N GLY A 221 -16.33 -12.70 17.58
CA GLY A 221 -16.85 -13.98 17.11
C GLY A 221 -15.97 -14.53 15.98
N PHE A 222 -16.30 -15.71 15.47
CA PHE A 222 -15.50 -16.42 14.46
C PHE A 222 -16.02 -16.27 13.03
N ASP A 223 -17.15 -15.57 12.82
CA ASP A 223 -17.80 -15.44 11.51
C ASP A 223 -16.95 -14.69 10.46
N GLY A 224 -15.94 -13.94 10.91
CA GLY A 224 -14.98 -13.25 10.03
C GLY A 224 -13.75 -14.08 9.66
N LEU A 225 -13.59 -15.28 10.23
CA LEU A 225 -12.52 -16.19 9.83
C LEU A 225 -12.90 -16.86 8.51
N VAL A 226 -11.91 -17.00 7.62
CA VAL A 226 -12.09 -17.74 6.38
C VAL A 226 -12.20 -19.23 6.73
N THR A 227 -13.41 -19.76 6.62
CA THR A 227 -13.69 -21.19 6.75
C THR A 227 -13.81 -21.75 5.33
N SER A 228 -12.71 -22.31 4.82
CA SER A 228 -12.67 -23.00 3.52
C SER A 228 -13.83 -23.98 3.32
#